data_AF-A0A941PKZ7-F1
#
_entry.id   AF-A0A941PKZ7-F1
#
_cell.length_a   1.000
_cell.length_b   1.000
_cell.length_c   1.000
_cell.angle_alpha   90.00
_cell.angle_beta   90.00
_cell.angle_gamma   90.00
#
_symmetry.space_group_name_H-M   'P 1'
#
loop_
_entity.id
_entity.type
_entity.pdbx_description
1 polymer ?
#
loop_
_entity_poly.entity_id
_entity_poly.type
_entity_poly.pdbx_seq_one_letter_code
_entity_poly.pdbx_strand_id
1 'polypeptide(L)'
;MTQNDALAAYLGPEIFARLEWSRLSPSQREAILSVFRVGIGAGAQSGAVSTIDSVLGQGRVLVCEDGSRWQTRERDDAELVEDWGAGALVAIHRRLVYRLDPYQAAEVELLRI
;
A
#
# COMPACT_ATOMS: atom_id res chain seq x y z
N MET A 1 5.93 16.79 11.77
CA MET A 1 4.94 15.83 11.23
C MET A 1 5.16 14.52 11.96
N THR A 2 4.18 14.10 12.75
CA THR A 2 4.20 12.84 13.51
C THR A 2 3.65 11.71 12.63
N GLN A 3 3.92 10.45 12.99
CA GLN A 3 3.34 9.29 12.28
C GLN A 3 1.81 9.31 12.27
N ASN A 4 1.22 9.98 13.25
CA ASN A 4 -0.21 10.18 13.35
C ASN A 4 -0.75 11.11 12.26
N ASP A 5 0.05 12.11 11.87
CA ASP A 5 -0.31 13.06 10.81
C ASP A 5 -0.30 12.38 9.43
N ALA A 6 0.62 11.43 9.22
CA ALA A 6 0.68 10.64 7.99
C ALA A 6 -0.52 9.68 7.85
N LEU A 7 -0.89 8.99 8.94
CA LEU A 7 -2.08 8.14 8.96
C LEU A 7 -3.37 8.95 8.77
N ALA A 8 -3.46 10.14 9.37
CA ALA A 8 -4.61 11.03 9.20
C ALA A 8 -4.71 11.58 7.77
N ALA A 9 -3.58 11.91 7.14
CA ALA A 9 -3.55 12.31 5.74
C ALA A 9 -3.98 11.18 4.80
N TYR A 10 -3.55 9.94 5.08
CA TYR A 10 -3.90 8.77 4.27
C TYR A 10 -5.38 8.39 4.37
N LEU A 11 -5.91 8.30 5.59
CA LEU A 11 -7.32 7.94 5.81
C LEU A 11 -8.28 9.07 5.46
N GLY A 12 -7.80 10.31 5.44
CA GLY A 12 -8.64 11.49 5.36
C GLY A 12 -9.38 11.78 6.68
N PRO A 13 -9.91 13.00 6.83
CA PRO A 13 -10.41 13.49 8.11
C PRO A 13 -11.62 12.70 8.63
N GLU A 14 -12.50 12.23 7.75
CA GLU A 14 -13.72 11.53 8.15
C GLU A 14 -13.44 10.12 8.70
N ILE A 15 -12.63 9.33 7.99
CA ILE A 15 -12.27 7.99 8.43
C ILE A 15 -11.37 8.06 9.66
N PHE A 16 -10.41 8.99 9.69
CA PHE A 16 -9.55 9.17 10.85
C PHE A 16 -10.33 9.60 12.11
N ALA A 17 -11.34 10.46 11.97
CA ALA A 17 -12.22 10.82 13.09
C ALA A 17 -13.00 9.61 13.62
N ARG A 18 -13.54 8.77 12.72
CA ARG A 18 -14.26 7.54 13.08
C ARG A 18 -13.40 6.49 13.77
N LEU A 19 -12.07 6.53 13.56
CA LEU A 19 -11.12 5.63 14.22
C LEU A 19 -11.00 5.91 15.73
N GLU A 20 -11.47 7.08 16.20
CA GLU A 20 -11.39 7.52 17.60
C GLU A 20 -9.98 7.34 18.19
N TRP A 21 -8.95 7.76 17.45
CA TRP A 21 -7.54 7.44 17.72
C TRP A 21 -7.10 7.66 19.18
N SER A 22 -7.58 8.73 19.81
CA SER A 22 -7.28 9.08 21.21
C SER A 22 -7.79 8.05 22.23
N ARG A 23 -8.80 7.25 21.88
CA ARG A 23 -9.41 6.21 22.74
C ARG A 23 -8.73 4.85 22.60
N LEU A 24 -7.93 4.65 21.56
CA LEU A 24 -7.18 3.41 21.34
C LEU A 24 -6.04 3.28 22.36
N SER A 25 -5.79 2.05 22.81
CA SER A 25 -4.63 1.73 23.63
C SER A 25 -3.32 1.90 22.84
N PRO A 26 -2.18 2.07 23.51
CA PRO A 26 -0.88 2.09 22.83
C PRO A 26 -0.63 0.85 21.95
N SER A 27 -1.01 -0.35 22.40
CA SER A 27 -0.83 -1.58 21.62
C SER A 27 -1.73 -1.64 20.38
N GLN A 28 -2.95 -1.11 20.45
CA GLN A 28 -3.83 -1.01 19.28
C GLN A 28 -3.30 -0.01 18.25
N ARG A 29 -2.79 1.14 18.71
CA ARG A 29 -2.14 2.13 17.84
C ARG A 29 -0.94 1.54 17.13
N GLU A 30 -0.07 0.83 17.86
CA GLU A 30 1.07 0.12 17.28
C GLU A 30 0.65 -0.93 16.25
N ALA A 31 -0.39 -1.73 16.54
CA ALA A 31 -0.91 -2.71 15.59
C ALA A 31 -1.39 -2.04 14.28
N ILE A 32 -2.16 -0.96 14.37
CA ILE A 32 -2.65 -0.22 13.19
C ILE A 32 -1.48 0.40 12.41
N LEU A 33 -0.56 1.07 13.11
CA LEU A 33 0.63 1.64 12.47
C LEU A 33 1.49 0.56 11.82
N SER A 34 1.56 -0.64 12.40
CA SER A 34 2.28 -1.78 11.81
C SER A 34 1.69 -2.19 10.47
N VAL A 35 0.35 -2.24 10.36
CA VAL A 35 -0.36 -2.57 9.11
C VAL A 35 -0.18 -1.46 8.08
N PHE A 36 -0.29 -0.19 8.49
CA PHE A 36 -0.04 0.97 7.64
C PHE A 36 1.38 0.95 7.05
N ARG A 37 2.36 0.44 7.80
CA ARG A 37 3.75 0.29 7.37
C ARG A 37 4.00 -0.98 6.54
N VAL A 38 3.05 -1.89 6.38
CA VAL A 38 3.27 -3.13 5.60
C VAL A 38 3.63 -2.81 4.16
N GLY A 39 3.04 -1.78 3.55
CA GLY A 39 3.41 -1.32 2.20
C GLY A 39 4.88 -0.90 2.12
N ILE A 40 5.35 -0.05 3.04
CA ILE A 40 6.77 0.37 3.13
C ILE A 40 7.68 -0.84 3.39
N GLY A 41 7.30 -1.70 4.33
CA GLY A 41 8.07 -2.90 4.67
C GLY A 41 8.16 -3.88 3.49
N ALA A 42 7.07 -4.07 2.77
CA ALA A 42 7.02 -4.87 1.55
C ALA A 42 7.85 -4.24 0.43
N GLY A 43 7.77 -2.92 0.26
CA GLY A 43 8.59 -2.18 -0.69
C GLY A 43 10.07 -2.32 -0.39
N ALA A 44 10.50 -2.02 0.83
CA ALA A 44 11.88 -2.16 1.28
C ALA A 44 12.39 -3.60 1.11
N GLN A 45 11.56 -4.62 1.41
CA GLN A 45 11.94 -6.03 1.25
C GLN A 45 11.85 -6.54 -0.19
N SER A 46 11.03 -5.93 -1.04
CA SER A 46 10.97 -6.21 -2.48
C SER A 46 12.11 -5.54 -3.25
N GLY A 47 12.68 -4.47 -2.69
CA GLY A 47 13.74 -3.67 -3.31
C GLY A 47 13.27 -2.90 -4.53
N ALA A 48 11.96 -2.82 -4.82
CA ALA A 48 11.44 -2.10 -5.98
C ALA A 48 10.05 -1.52 -5.74
N VAL A 49 9.83 -0.36 -6.36
CA VAL A 49 8.51 0.21 -6.61
C VAL A 49 8.24 0.04 -8.09
N SER A 50 7.06 -0.46 -8.43
CA SER A 50 6.57 -0.51 -9.81
C SER A 50 5.32 0.36 -9.94
N THR A 51 5.13 0.95 -11.11
CA THR A 51 3.90 1.67 -11.47
C THR A 51 2.99 0.73 -12.24
N ILE A 52 1.70 0.71 -11.91
CA ILE A 52 0.71 -0.04 -12.69
C ILE A 52 0.52 0.65 -14.04
N ASP A 53 0.75 -0.08 -15.13
CA ASP A 53 0.40 0.34 -16.49
C ASP A 53 -1.07 0.00 -16.78
N SER A 54 -1.49 -1.22 -16.48
CA SER A 54 -2.86 -1.67 -16.73
C SER A 54 -3.32 -2.76 -15.76
N VAL A 55 -4.63 -2.78 -15.51
CA VAL A 55 -5.33 -3.80 -14.73
C VAL A 55 -6.33 -4.48 -15.65
N LEU A 56 -6.33 -5.82 -15.67
CA LEU A 56 -7.12 -6.63 -16.58
C LEU A 56 -7.92 -7.70 -15.82
N GLY A 57 -9.03 -8.14 -16.43
CA GLY A 57 -9.80 -9.27 -15.94
C GLY A 57 -10.41 -9.06 -14.57
N GLN A 58 -10.90 -7.84 -14.29
CA GLN A 58 -11.52 -7.46 -13.01
C GLN A 58 -10.51 -7.59 -11.85
N GLY A 59 -9.37 -6.91 -11.96
CA GLY A 59 -8.34 -6.89 -10.92
C GLY A 59 -7.50 -8.15 -10.81
N ARG A 60 -7.74 -9.14 -11.67
CA ARG A 60 -7.04 -10.43 -11.61
C ARG A 60 -5.63 -10.38 -12.13
N VAL A 61 -5.37 -9.50 -13.08
CA VAL A 61 -4.06 -9.37 -13.70
C VAL A 61 -3.62 -7.91 -13.63
N LEU A 62 -2.43 -7.72 -13.06
CA LEU A 62 -1.76 -6.44 -12.95
C LEU A 62 -0.53 -6.44 -13.85
N VAL A 63 -0.41 -5.44 -14.69
CA VAL A 63 0.74 -5.22 -15.58
C VAL A 63 1.41 -3.91 -15.16
N CYS A 64 2.72 -3.96 -14.91
CA CYS A 64 3.51 -2.80 -14.55
C CYS A 64 4.22 -2.18 -15.77
N GLU A 65 4.60 -0.91 -15.66
CA GLU A 65 5.34 -0.20 -16.71
C GLU A 65 6.71 -0.83 -17.03
N ASP A 66 7.32 -1.52 -16.07
CA ASP A 66 8.55 -2.31 -16.26
C ASP A 66 8.32 -3.62 -17.06
N GLY A 67 7.08 -3.89 -17.47
CA GLY A 67 6.66 -5.08 -18.20
C GLY A 67 6.38 -6.30 -17.31
N SER A 68 6.60 -6.20 -16.00
CA SER A 68 6.27 -7.28 -15.06
C SER A 68 4.76 -7.50 -14.97
N ARG A 69 4.38 -8.76 -14.71
CA ARG A 69 2.97 -9.17 -14.67
C ARG A 69 2.69 -10.00 -13.43
N TRP A 70 1.57 -9.71 -12.80
CA TRP A 70 1.18 -10.30 -11.53
C TRP A 70 -0.28 -10.72 -11.55
N GLN A 71 -0.58 -11.78 -10.81
CA GLN A 71 -1.92 -12.32 -10.71
C GLN A 71 -2.36 -12.31 -9.25
N THR A 72 -3.52 -11.70 -8.98
CA THR A 72 -4.14 -11.77 -7.66
C THR A 72 -4.67 -13.17 -7.39
N ARG A 73 -4.61 -13.60 -6.13
CA ARG A 73 -4.95 -14.97 -5.74
C ARG A 73 -6.34 -15.06 -5.16
N GLU A 74 -6.64 -14.15 -4.23
CA GLU A 74 -7.94 -14.06 -3.60
C GLU A 74 -8.81 -13.04 -4.32
N ARG A 75 -10.13 -13.22 -4.18
CA ARG A 75 -11.10 -12.32 -4.80
C ARG A 75 -11.00 -10.90 -4.23
N ASP A 76 -10.83 -10.78 -2.92
CA ASP A 76 -10.72 -9.49 -2.24
C ASP A 76 -9.48 -8.71 -2.71
N ASP A 77 -8.38 -9.40 -3.01
CA ASP A 77 -7.18 -8.79 -3.59
C ASP A 77 -7.47 -8.23 -4.99
N ALA A 78 -8.27 -8.95 -5.80
CA ALA A 78 -8.64 -8.52 -7.14
C ALA A 78 -9.53 -7.27 -7.08
N GLU A 79 -10.52 -7.23 -6.19
CA GLU A 79 -11.38 -6.07 -6.01
C GLU A 79 -10.57 -4.83 -5.61
N LEU A 80 -9.60 -4.98 -4.70
CA LEU A 80 -8.69 -3.89 -4.33
C LEU A 80 -7.81 -3.41 -5.49
N VAL A 81 -7.23 -4.33 -6.27
CA VAL A 81 -6.34 -3.98 -7.40
C VAL A 81 -7.11 -3.28 -8.52
N GLU A 82 -8.35 -3.68 -8.79
CA GLU A 82 -9.23 -3.00 -9.76
C GLU A 82 -9.45 -1.54 -9.37
N ASP A 83 -9.67 -1.25 -8.09
CA ASP A 83 -9.89 0.11 -7.58
C ASP A 83 -8.64 1.00 -7.66
N TRP A 84 -7.43 0.41 -7.69
CA TRP A 84 -6.19 1.19 -7.74
C TRP A 84 -5.92 1.74 -9.13
N GLY A 85 -6.18 0.93 -10.17
CA GLY A 85 -6.04 1.32 -11.56
C GLY A 85 -4.62 1.69 -12.01
N ALA A 86 -4.52 2.19 -13.24
CA ALA A 86 -3.26 2.63 -13.83
C ALA A 86 -2.68 3.86 -13.13
N GLY A 87 -1.35 3.93 -13.04
CA GLY A 87 -0.60 5.01 -12.38
C GLY A 87 -0.43 4.83 -10.87
N ALA A 88 -1.10 3.86 -10.24
CA ALA A 88 -0.86 3.56 -8.83
C ALA A 88 0.52 2.91 -8.62
N LEU A 89 1.18 3.31 -7.53
CA LEU A 89 2.48 2.80 -7.12
C LEU A 89 2.29 1.54 -6.28
N VAL A 90 3.04 0.49 -6.58
CA VAL A 90 2.95 -0.78 -5.86
C VAL A 90 4.31 -1.35 -5.51
N ALA A 91 4.37 -2.02 -4.36
CA ALA A 91 5.44 -2.93 -4.00
C ALA A 91 4.94 -4.37 -4.11
N ILE A 92 5.81 -5.28 -4.53
CA ILE A 92 5.43 -6.67 -4.70
C ILE A 92 6.36 -7.57 -3.90
N HIS A 93 5.82 -8.16 -2.84
CA HIS A 93 6.59 -8.94 -1.89
C HIS A 93 5.84 -10.21 -1.49
N ARG A 94 6.53 -11.36 -1.47
CA ARG A 94 5.95 -12.67 -1.12
C ARG A 94 4.66 -13.01 -1.88
N ARG A 95 4.58 -12.61 -3.15
CA ARG A 95 3.41 -12.83 -4.04
C ARG A 95 2.15 -12.05 -3.60
N LEU A 96 2.32 -11.01 -2.80
CA LEU A 96 1.28 -10.03 -2.46
C LEU A 96 1.65 -8.69 -3.09
N VAL A 97 0.64 -7.97 -3.56
CA VAL A 97 0.77 -6.63 -4.12
C VAL A 97 0.29 -5.64 -3.08
N TYR A 98 1.13 -4.65 -2.78
CA TYR A 98 0.85 -3.62 -1.80
C TYR A 98 0.80 -2.28 -2.49
N ARG A 99 -0.31 -1.56 -2.37
CA ARG A 99 -0.38 -0.16 -2.81
C ARG A 99 0.49 0.70 -1.91
N LEU A 100 1.24 1.59 -2.55
CA LEU A 100 2.04 2.62 -1.93
C LEU A 100 1.43 3.98 -2.22
N ASP A 101 1.44 4.86 -1.22
CA ASP A 101 1.35 6.29 -1.49
C ASP A 101 2.71 6.85 -1.96
N PRO A 102 2.76 8.07 -2.53
CA PRO A 102 4.01 8.65 -3.03
C PRO A 102 5.11 8.82 -1.97
N TYR A 103 4.76 9.05 -0.70
CA TYR A 103 5.74 9.16 0.37
C TYR A 103 6.33 7.78 0.69
N GLN A 104 5.49 6.76 0.76
CA GLN A 104 5.92 5.37 0.97
C GLN A 104 6.82 4.89 -0.17
N ALA A 105 6.47 5.21 -1.42
CA ALA A 105 7.30 4.88 -2.58
C ALA A 105 8.69 5.55 -2.51
N ALA A 106 8.74 6.84 -2.19
CA ALA A 106 9.99 7.55 -2.00
C ALA A 106 10.84 6.96 -0.85
N GLU A 107 10.22 6.59 0.27
CA GLU A 107 10.91 5.91 1.37
C GLU A 107 11.49 4.56 0.93
N VAL A 108 10.77 3.78 0.15
CA VAL A 108 11.25 2.50 -0.37
C VAL A 108 12.47 2.68 -1.28
N GLU A 109 12.45 3.69 -2.14
CA GLU A 109 13.60 4.01 -3.01
C GLU A 109 14.84 4.43 -2.21
N LEU A 110 14.65 5.19 -1.12
CA LEU A 110 15.72 5.59 -0.21
C LEU A 110 16.29 4.42 0.62
N LEU A 111 15.49 3.38 0.86
CA LEU A 111 15.87 2.19 1.62
C LEU A 111 16.55 1.10 0.78
N ARG A 112 16.79 1.33 -0.53
CA ARG A 112 17.58 0.43 -1.37
C ARG A 112 19.04 0.41 -0.89
N ILE A 113 19.39 -0.59 -0.07
CA ILE A 113 20.77 -0.94 0.32
C ILE A 113 21.33 -1.98 -0.64
#